data_AF-D7PJ51-F1
#
_entry.id   AF-D7PJ51-F1
#
_cell.length_a   1.000
_cell.length_b   1.000
_cell.length_c   1.000
_cell.angle_alpha   90.00
_cell.angle_beta   90.00
_cell.angle_gamma   90.00
#
_symmetry.space_group_name_H-M   'P 1'
#
loop_
_entity.id
_entity.type
_entity.pdbx_description
1 polymer ?
#
loop_
_entity_poly.entity_id
_entity_poly.type
_entity_poly.pdbx_seq_one_letter_code
_entity_poly.pdbx_strand_id
1 'polypeptide(L)' 'MSKKTLSNKSRYSVLKLSGFRARMSTAEGRKTIRNRRKKGRKILAIRG' A
#
# COMPACT_ATOMS: atom_id res chain seq x y z
N MET A 1 29.91 1.91 2.00
CA MET A 1 28.48 1.55 1.81
C MET A 1 27.63 2.37 2.78
N SER A 2 26.90 3.39 2.29
CA SER A 2 26.00 4.18 3.15
C SER A 2 24.59 3.59 3.16
N LYS A 3 23.93 3.64 4.32
CA LYS A 3 22.55 3.18 4.46
C LYS A 3 21.62 3.97 3.53
N LYS A 4 20.72 3.27 2.83
CA LYS A 4 19.71 3.86 1.92
C LYS A 4 18.33 3.88 2.57
N THR A 5 17.42 4.70 2.05
CA THR A 5 16.08 4.96 2.60
C THR A 5 15.10 3.79 2.43
N LEU A 6 15.13 3.14 1.27
CA LEU A 6 14.42 1.89 1.02
C LEU A 6 15.15 0.75 1.75
N SER A 7 14.73 0.50 2.98
CA SER A 7 15.11 -0.69 3.74
C SER A 7 14.26 -1.87 3.26
N ASN A 8 14.90 -3.03 3.04
CA ASN A 8 14.25 -4.29 2.68
C ASN A 8 13.49 -4.87 3.89
N LYS A 9 12.49 -4.14 4.38
CA LYS A 9 11.64 -4.58 5.50
C LYS A 9 10.92 -5.88 5.13
N SER A 10 10.60 -6.67 6.15
CA SER A 10 9.86 -7.91 5.97
C SER A 10 8.52 -7.67 5.24
N ARG A 11 8.07 -8.67 4.47
CA ARG A 11 6.79 -8.62 3.73
C ARG A 11 5.64 -8.22 4.65
N TYR A 12 5.61 -8.77 5.87
CA TYR A 12 4.62 -8.45 6.89
C TYR A 12 4.56 -6.95 7.23
N SER A 13 5.73 -6.32 7.41
CA SER A 13 5.82 -4.89 7.73
C SER A 13 5.26 -4.02 6.60
N VAL A 14 5.52 -4.40 5.35
CA VAL A 14 5.02 -3.69 4.17
C VAL A 14 3.50 -3.85 4.04
N LEU A 15 2.97 -5.05 4.26
CA LEU A 15 1.53 -5.33 4.16
C LEU A 15 0.72 -4.65 5.26
N LYS A 16 1.26 -4.58 6.49
CA LYS A 16 0.61 -3.85 7.60
C LYS A 16 0.44 -2.36 7.29
N LEU A 17 1.40 -1.77 6.58
CA LEU A 17 1.38 -0.35 6.23
C LEU A 17 0.58 -0.06 4.95
N SER A 18 0.76 -0.88 3.92
CA SER A 18 0.35 -0.55 2.54
C SER A 18 -0.54 -1.61 1.87
N GLY A 19 -0.87 -2.69 2.57
CA GLY A 19 -1.77 -3.73 2.07
C GLY A 19 -3.21 -3.23 1.89
N PHE A 20 -4.02 -4.01 1.17
CA PHE A 20 -5.40 -3.64 0.87
C PHE A 20 -6.24 -3.40 2.13
N ARG A 21 -6.13 -4.28 3.14
CA ARG A 21 -6.83 -4.15 4.42
C ARG A 21 -6.44 -2.86 5.16
N ALA A 22 -5.16 -2.51 5.15
CA ALA A 22 -4.66 -1.27 5.75
C ALA A 22 -5.20 -0.02 5.04
N ARG A 23 -5.46 -0.09 3.73
CA ARG A 23 -6.15 0.98 3.00
C ARG A 23 -7.64 1.06 3.34
N MET A 24 -8.28 -0.07 3.65
CA MET A 24 -9.71 -0.07 3.96
C MET A 24 -10.04 0.41 5.37
N SER A 25 -9.10 0.33 6.32
CA SER A 25 -9.33 0.74 7.71
C SER A 25 -9.53 2.25 7.88
N THR A 26 -8.83 3.08 7.10
CA THR A 26 -8.89 4.55 7.20
C THR A 26 -9.79 5.19 6.14
N ALA A 27 -10.38 6.34 6.46
CA ALA A 27 -11.20 7.09 5.50
C ALA A 27 -10.40 7.51 4.26
N GLU A 28 -9.17 8.00 4.45
CA GLU A 28 -8.27 8.42 3.37
C GLU A 28 -7.77 7.25 2.52
N GLY A 29 -7.53 6.08 3.14
CA GLY A 29 -7.19 4.88 2.40
C GLY A 29 -8.33 4.42 1.48
N ARG A 30 -9.59 4.52 1.93
CA ARG A 30 -10.77 4.24 1.10
C ARG A 30 -10.87 5.20 -0.09
N LYS A 31 -10.62 6.51 0.11
CA LYS A 31 -10.55 7.50 -0.98
C LYS A 31 -9.44 7.15 -1.99
N THR A 32 -8.28 6.73 -1.51
CA THR A 32 -7.15 6.30 -2.35
C THR A 32 -7.56 5.14 -3.26
N ILE A 33 -8.20 4.11 -2.71
CA ILE A 33 -8.66 2.95 -3.50
C ILE A 33 -9.72 3.36 -4.52
N ARG A 34 -10.66 4.24 -4.16
CA ARG A 34 -11.67 4.77 -5.08
C ARG A 34 -11.02 5.47 -6.27
N ASN A 35 -10.05 6.34 -6.03
CA ASN A 35 -9.34 7.06 -7.10
C ASN A 35 -8.55 6.11 -8.00
N ARG A 36 -7.94 5.06 -7.43
CA ARG A 36 -7.21 4.05 -8.20
C ARG A 36 -8.14 3.21 -9.08
N ARG A 37 -9.34 2.86 -8.59
CA ARG A 37 -10.39 2.20 -9.36
C ARG A 37 -10.91 3.09 -10.49
N LYS A 38 -11.20 4.37 -10.20
CA LYS A 38 -11.62 5.37 -11.21
C LYS A 38 -10.60 5.49 -12.34
N LYS A 39 -9.31 5.43 -12.01
CA LYS A 39 -8.21 5.43 -12.99
C LYS A 39 -8.04 4.11 -13.75
N GLY A 40 -8.67 3.01 -13.32
CA GLY A 40 -8.51 1.69 -13.95
C GLY A 40 -7.17 1.01 -13.65
N ARG A 41 -6.54 1.28 -12.50
CA ARG A 41 -5.27 0.62 -12.15
C ARG A 41 -5.49 -0.88 -11.91
N LYS A 42 -4.77 -1.73 -12.67
CA LYS A 42 -4.79 -3.20 -12.52
C LYS A 42 -4.48 -3.69 -11.09
N ILE A 43 -3.62 -2.97 -10.37
CA ILE A 43 -3.24 -3.29 -8.99
C ILE A 43 -3.63 -2.12 -8.08
N LEU A 44 -4.50 -2.37 -7.10
CA LEU A 44 -5.04 -1.33 -6.23
C LEU A 44 -4.20 -1.10 -4.96
N ALA A 45 -3.56 -2.13 -4.42
CA ALA A 45 -2.68 -2.08 -3.25
C ALA A 45 -1.59 -3.16 -3.38
N ILE A 46 -0.62 -3.17 -2.45
CA ILE A 46 0.42 -4.21 -2.41
C ILE A 46 -0.23 -5.57 -2.20
N ARG A 47 0.18 -6.55 -3.02
CA ARG A 47 -0.28 -7.94 -2.97
C ARG A 47 0.43 -8.67 -1.82
N GLY A 48 -0.35 -9.46 -1.07
CA GLY A 48 0.16 -10.33 -0.01
C GLY A 48 0.81 -11.59 -0.55
#